data_AF-A0A8S3WQH7-F1
#
_entry.id   AF-A0A8S3WQH7-F1
#
_cell.length_a   1.000
_cell.length_b   1.000
_cell.length_c   1.000
_cell.angle_alpha   90.00
_cell.angle_beta   90.00
_cell.angle_gamma   90.00
#
_symmetry.space_group_name_H-M   'P 1'
#
loop_
_entity.id
_entity.type
_entity.pdbx_description
1 polymer ?
#
loop_
_entity_poly.entity_id
_entity_poly.type
_entity_poly.pdbx_seq_one_letter_code
_entity_poly.pdbx_strand_id
1 'polypeptide(L)'
;MKFPIESDNKLTLCNALAQTSKFNKYLAALDLKIMSMTDANRRSEIFTLSQPGGHPRNWNNLLEKCMSIINAFNKELDIINGDGSAGEPDSSYSIELKNIETHGSSLTSSLYSSPLRNMAKSPQLFVLKDHNRNKTDDTFSNAVKEEFNNFIQRLCQKPGISYFFGELTDTRLKFLLIQSQPLIWTCEGLATIVAASLKEDKYGIVQSDLPAVITALINLKQKLDKLIKPGLVPRKHFVNDGFALRLRSALISSVKRSLYKIVITFSKFIHEIPLEHEIQMAIQPFLFCKEC
;
A
#
# COMPACT_ATOMS: atom_id res chain seq x y z
N MET A 1 34.39 -23.04 -6.13
CA MET A 1 33.46 -22.74 -5.02
C MET A 1 32.03 -22.89 -5.52
N LYS A 2 31.30 -23.93 -5.09
CA LYS A 2 29.86 -24.02 -5.31
C LYS A 2 29.20 -23.30 -4.14
N PHE A 3 28.49 -22.22 -4.39
CA PHE A 3 27.60 -21.63 -3.39
C PHE A 3 26.36 -22.51 -3.34
N PRO A 4 26.09 -23.23 -2.25
CA PRO A 4 24.82 -23.91 -2.09
C PRO A 4 23.82 -22.81 -1.71
N ILE A 5 23.23 -22.14 -2.70
CA ILE A 5 22.03 -21.34 -2.47
C ILE A 5 20.86 -22.33 -2.50
N GLU A 6 20.84 -23.25 -1.53
CA GLU A 6 19.63 -24.03 -1.25
C GLU A 6 18.78 -23.18 -0.32
N SER A 7 17.98 -22.29 -0.91
CA SER A 7 16.87 -21.68 -0.19
C SER A 7 15.69 -22.66 -0.23
N ASP A 8 15.50 -23.44 0.85
CA ASP A 8 14.38 -24.37 1.01
C ASP A 8 13.00 -23.67 1.03
N ASN A 9 12.97 -22.34 1.14
CA ASN A 9 11.76 -21.54 1.08
C ASN A 9 11.39 -21.20 -0.37
N LYS A 10 10.42 -21.95 -0.92
CA LYS A 10 9.72 -21.58 -2.16
C LYS A 10 9.00 -20.24 -1.96
N LEU A 11 9.53 -19.17 -2.52
CA LEU A 11 8.92 -17.84 -2.46
C LEU A 11 7.76 -17.75 -3.46
N THR A 12 6.53 -17.62 -2.97
CA THR A 12 5.36 -17.40 -3.83
C THR A 12 5.28 -15.95 -4.30
N LEU A 13 4.62 -15.69 -5.43
CA LEU A 13 4.45 -14.35 -5.98
C LEU A 13 3.83 -13.37 -4.96
N CYS A 14 2.82 -13.81 -4.22
CA CYS A 14 2.17 -13.00 -3.18
C CYS A 14 3.15 -12.65 -2.05
N ASN A 15 3.98 -13.61 -1.62
CA ASN A 15 4.97 -13.38 -0.58
C ASN A 15 6.10 -12.46 -1.09
N ALA A 16 6.50 -12.60 -2.36
CA ALA A 16 7.51 -11.76 -2.98
C ALA A 16 7.04 -10.29 -3.12
N LEU A 17 5.76 -10.06 -3.46
CA LEU A 17 5.17 -8.71 -3.50
C LEU A 17 5.15 -8.03 -2.11
N ALA A 18 5.02 -8.84 -1.05
CA ALA A 18 4.95 -8.36 0.33
C ALA A 18 6.32 -8.12 0.99
N GLN A 19 7.42 -8.53 0.35
CA GLN A 19 8.75 -8.39 0.95
C GLN A 19 9.21 -6.93 1.07
N THR A 20 9.92 -6.65 2.17
CA THR A 20 10.53 -5.34 2.45
C THR A 20 11.74 -5.05 1.56
N SER A 21 12.37 -6.11 1.03
CA SER A 21 13.42 -6.04 0.01
C SER A 21 12.90 -5.38 -1.26
N LYS A 22 13.46 -4.21 -1.61
CA LYS A 22 13.09 -3.47 -2.83
C LYS A 22 13.29 -4.32 -4.07
N PHE A 23 14.38 -5.07 -4.16
CA PHE A 23 14.69 -5.90 -5.33
C PHE A 23 13.63 -6.98 -5.57
N ASN A 24 13.22 -7.69 -4.51
CA ASN A 24 12.22 -8.76 -4.65
C ASN A 24 10.84 -8.19 -4.98
N LYS A 25 10.48 -7.03 -4.44
CA LYS A 25 9.23 -6.33 -4.80
C LYS A 25 9.20 -5.95 -6.29
N TYR A 26 10.32 -5.48 -6.84
CA TYR A 26 10.44 -5.17 -8.27
C TYR A 26 10.28 -6.42 -9.14
N LEU A 27 11.01 -7.49 -8.82
CA LEU A 27 10.90 -8.75 -9.56
C LEU A 27 9.51 -9.36 -9.47
N ALA A 28 8.89 -9.32 -8.30
CA ALA A 28 7.53 -9.82 -8.08
C ALA A 28 6.50 -9.01 -8.89
N ALA A 29 6.59 -7.68 -8.88
CA ALA A 29 5.69 -6.84 -9.67
C ALA A 29 5.88 -7.07 -11.18
N LEU A 30 7.12 -7.29 -11.63
CA LEU A 30 7.43 -7.63 -13.02
C LEU A 30 6.87 -9.01 -13.40
N ASP A 31 7.07 -10.04 -12.57
CA ASP A 31 6.50 -11.38 -12.79
C ASP A 31 4.97 -11.31 -12.83
N LEU A 32 4.33 -10.58 -11.91
CA LEU A 32 2.89 -10.36 -11.92
C LEU A 32 2.41 -9.78 -13.25
N LYS A 33 3.08 -8.73 -13.74
CA LYS A 33 2.75 -8.11 -15.04
C LYS A 33 2.90 -9.12 -16.18
N ILE A 34 4.03 -9.81 -16.27
CA ILE A 34 4.30 -10.75 -17.36
C ILE A 34 3.32 -11.92 -17.32
N MET A 35 3.21 -12.59 -16.17
CA MET A 35 2.28 -13.70 -15.94
C MET A 35 0.85 -13.30 -16.30
N SER A 36 0.40 -12.11 -15.89
CA SER A 36 -0.96 -11.64 -16.20
C SER A 36 -1.20 -11.55 -17.71
N MET A 37 -0.19 -11.19 -18.50
CA MET A 37 -0.33 -10.97 -19.93
C MET A 37 -0.17 -12.27 -20.73
N THR A 38 0.78 -13.13 -20.35
CA THR A 38 1.24 -14.22 -21.22
C THR A 38 0.80 -15.62 -20.77
N ASP A 39 0.57 -15.84 -19.47
CA ASP A 39 0.41 -17.19 -18.94
C ASP A 39 -1.03 -17.47 -18.46
N ALA A 40 -1.82 -18.10 -19.33
CA ALA A 40 -3.20 -18.47 -19.01
C ALA A 40 -3.30 -19.55 -17.93
N ASN A 41 -2.32 -20.47 -17.86
CA ASN A 41 -2.34 -21.56 -16.90
C ASN A 41 -2.13 -21.01 -15.48
N ARG A 42 -1.09 -20.17 -15.29
CA ARG A 42 -0.86 -19.49 -13.99
C ARG A 42 -2.01 -18.56 -13.61
N ARG A 43 -2.66 -17.90 -14.57
CA ARG A 43 -3.88 -17.12 -14.28
C ARG A 43 -5.03 -17.99 -13.80
N SER A 44 -5.23 -19.16 -14.39
CA SER A 44 -6.31 -20.06 -13.99
C SER A 44 -6.18 -20.49 -12.52
N GLU A 45 -4.95 -20.65 -12.02
CA GLU A 45 -4.67 -20.97 -10.61
C GLU A 45 -5.12 -19.85 -9.64
N ILE A 46 -5.09 -18.59 -10.09
CA ILE A 46 -5.54 -17.44 -9.29
C ILE A 46 -7.05 -17.52 -9.02
N PHE A 47 -7.81 -18.01 -10.00
CA PHE A 47 -9.27 -18.16 -9.90
C PHE A 47 -9.72 -19.45 -9.22
N THR A 48 -8.79 -20.27 -8.71
CA THR A 48 -9.14 -21.53 -8.05
C THR A 48 -9.68 -21.31 -6.63
N LEU A 49 -10.60 -22.19 -6.25
CA LEU A 49 -11.13 -22.27 -4.90
C LEU A 49 -10.38 -23.31 -4.08
N SER A 50 -10.10 -22.98 -2.82
CA SER A 50 -9.56 -23.95 -1.86
C SER A 50 -10.56 -25.06 -1.57
N GLN A 51 -10.11 -26.31 -1.46
CA GLN A 51 -10.93 -27.43 -1.00
C GLN A 51 -10.58 -27.82 0.44
N PRO A 52 -11.55 -28.18 1.29
CA PRO A 52 -13.00 -28.29 1.05
C PRO A 52 -13.80 -26.99 1.24
N GLY A 53 -13.17 -25.85 1.54
CA GLY A 53 -13.85 -24.63 2.00
C GLY A 53 -14.40 -23.67 0.93
N GLY A 54 -14.14 -23.90 -0.36
CA GLY A 54 -14.65 -23.07 -1.44
C GLY A 54 -14.15 -21.61 -1.43
N HIS A 55 -13.10 -21.28 -0.68
CA HIS A 55 -12.64 -19.90 -0.56
C HIS A 55 -11.57 -19.55 -1.62
N PRO A 56 -11.67 -18.37 -2.27
CA PRO A 56 -10.72 -17.93 -3.30
C PRO A 56 -9.44 -17.33 -2.70
N ARG A 57 -8.67 -18.16 -1.98
CA ARG A 57 -7.49 -17.69 -1.23
C ARG A 57 -6.41 -17.07 -2.12
N ASN A 58 -6.21 -17.63 -3.32
CA ASN A 58 -5.17 -17.15 -4.23
C ASN A 58 -5.47 -15.74 -4.75
N TRP A 59 -6.71 -15.53 -5.20
CA TRP A 59 -7.19 -14.20 -5.57
C TRP A 59 -7.14 -13.22 -4.40
N ASN A 60 -7.69 -13.59 -3.23
CA ASN A 60 -7.74 -12.69 -2.08
C ASN A 60 -6.35 -12.26 -1.64
N ASN A 61 -5.40 -13.20 -1.56
CA ASN A 61 -4.02 -12.90 -1.20
C ASN A 61 -3.38 -11.96 -2.24
N LEU A 62 -3.57 -12.23 -3.52
CA LEU A 62 -3.02 -11.40 -4.59
C LEU A 62 -3.62 -9.99 -4.55
N LEU A 63 -4.94 -9.90 -4.46
CA LEU A 63 -5.67 -8.64 -4.39
C LEU A 63 -5.23 -7.84 -3.17
N GLU A 64 -5.14 -8.45 -2.00
CA GLU A 64 -4.67 -7.80 -0.77
C GLU A 64 -3.28 -7.19 -0.96
N LYS A 65 -2.33 -7.92 -1.56
CA LYS A 65 -0.98 -7.39 -1.79
C LYS A 65 -0.95 -6.27 -2.83
N CYS A 66 -1.71 -6.40 -3.91
CA CYS A 66 -1.83 -5.33 -4.92
C CYS A 66 -2.47 -4.06 -4.33
N MET A 67 -3.55 -4.22 -3.59
CA MET A 67 -4.26 -3.13 -2.92
C MET A 67 -3.38 -2.47 -1.85
N SER A 68 -2.60 -3.25 -1.10
CA SER A 68 -1.62 -2.72 -0.15
C SER A 68 -0.57 -1.83 -0.83
N ILE A 69 -0.05 -2.23 -1.99
CA ILE A 69 0.92 -1.43 -2.76
C ILE A 69 0.28 -0.12 -3.25
N ILE A 70 -0.94 -0.17 -3.79
CA ILE A 70 -1.67 1.01 -4.27
C ILE A 70 -2.01 1.95 -3.12
N ASN A 71 -2.53 1.43 -2.01
CA ASN A 71 -2.96 2.21 -0.85
C ASN A 71 -1.76 2.81 -0.10
N ALA A 72 -0.64 2.10 0.02
CA ALA A 72 0.58 2.64 0.58
C ALA A 72 1.08 3.85 -0.23
N PHE A 73 1.06 3.75 -1.55
CA PHE A 73 1.44 4.86 -2.42
C PHE A 73 0.47 6.04 -2.31
N ASN A 74 -0.85 5.76 -2.25
CA ASN A 74 -1.87 6.77 -2.02
C ASN A 74 -1.68 7.51 -0.69
N LYS A 75 -1.33 6.79 0.39
CA LYS A 75 -1.02 7.38 1.70
C LYS A 75 0.20 8.29 1.63
N GLU A 76 1.26 7.87 0.96
CA GLU A 76 2.45 8.71 0.76
C GLU A 76 2.13 9.97 -0.05
N LEU A 77 1.29 9.86 -1.09
CA LEU A 77 0.81 11.02 -1.84
C LEU A 77 -0.03 11.97 -0.97
N ASP A 78 -0.88 11.44 -0.09
CA ASP A 78 -1.68 12.25 0.81
C ASP A 78 -0.80 12.99 1.81
N ILE A 79 0.25 12.36 2.34
CA ILE A 79 1.20 13.03 3.24
C ILE A 79 1.90 14.17 2.49
N ILE A 80 2.36 13.93 1.26
CA ILE A 80 3.05 14.95 0.44
C ILE A 80 2.10 16.10 0.05
N ASN A 81 0.81 15.81 -0.15
CA ASN A 81 -0.21 16.82 -0.46
C ASN A 81 -0.74 17.52 0.79
N GLY A 82 -0.70 16.84 1.93
CA GLY A 82 -1.22 17.25 3.23
C GLY A 82 -0.18 17.92 4.12
N ASP A 83 1.09 18.01 3.73
CA ASP A 83 2.13 18.78 4.45
C ASP A 83 1.89 20.31 4.43
N GLY A 84 0.70 20.75 4.01
CA GLY A 84 0.12 22.07 4.29
C GLY A 84 -0.91 22.10 5.44
N SER A 85 -1.24 20.95 6.04
CA SER A 85 -2.16 20.76 7.16
C SER A 85 -1.72 19.54 8.01
N ALA A 86 -0.99 19.84 9.10
CA ALA A 86 -0.64 18.99 10.24
C ALA A 86 -1.11 17.52 10.22
N GLY A 87 -0.14 16.60 10.13
CA GLY A 87 -0.30 15.19 10.47
C GLY A 87 1.05 14.61 10.90
N GLU A 88 1.12 14.15 12.15
CA GLU A 88 2.32 13.64 12.82
C GLU A 88 3.05 12.54 12.01
N PRO A 89 4.40 12.53 11.99
CA PRO A 89 5.17 11.44 11.43
C PRO A 89 5.45 10.37 12.49
N ASP A 90 4.69 9.28 12.51
CA ASP A 90 5.19 8.01 13.06
C ASP A 90 6.11 7.35 12.02
N SER A 91 7.29 7.96 11.88
CA SER A 91 8.44 7.36 11.20
C SER A 91 9.10 6.36 12.16
N SER A 92 8.57 5.14 12.24
CA SER A 92 9.31 3.99 12.77
C SER A 92 10.16 3.38 11.65
N TYR A 93 11.22 4.08 11.26
CA TYR A 93 12.43 3.43 10.75
C TYR A 93 13.33 3.12 11.95
N SER A 94 13.02 2.04 12.69
CA SER A 94 13.99 1.46 13.61
C SER A 94 15.00 0.68 12.78
N ILE A 95 16.23 1.21 12.74
CA ILE A 95 17.41 0.46 12.37
C ILE A 95 17.67 -0.54 13.51
N GLU A 96 17.23 -1.79 13.34
CA GLU A 96 17.65 -2.89 14.22
C GLU A 96 19.08 -3.32 13.83
N LEU A 97 20.07 -2.84 14.59
CA LEU A 97 21.35 -3.52 14.70
C LEU A 97 21.15 -4.79 15.53
N LYS A 98 21.17 -5.96 14.88
CA LYS A 98 21.29 -7.27 15.53
C LYS A 98 22.73 -7.50 15.96
N ASN A 99 22.96 -7.59 17.26
CA ASN A 99 24.13 -8.27 17.81
C ASN A 99 23.81 -9.75 18.04
N ILE A 100 24.79 -10.57 17.69
CA ILE A 100 24.86 -12.03 17.76
C ILE A 100 25.14 -12.44 19.22
N GLU A 101 24.50 -13.51 19.69
CA GLU A 101 25.11 -14.69 20.37
C GLU A 101 23.97 -15.57 20.97
N THR A 102 23.60 -16.68 20.34
CA THR A 102 24.02 -18.10 20.54
C THR A 102 23.51 -18.85 21.79
N HIS A 103 22.86 -19.99 21.49
CA HIS A 103 22.68 -21.23 22.25
C HIS A 103 21.57 -21.35 23.30
N GLY A 104 20.70 -22.37 23.11
CA GLY A 104 19.83 -22.92 24.16
C GLY A 104 18.56 -23.60 23.64
N SER A 105 18.68 -24.83 23.16
CA SER A 105 17.62 -25.78 22.83
C SER A 105 16.59 -26.01 23.96
N SER A 106 15.30 -26.13 23.66
CA SER A 106 14.58 -27.42 23.70
C SER A 106 13.05 -27.31 23.60
N LEU A 107 12.53 -28.31 22.92
CA LEU A 107 11.16 -28.67 22.59
C LEU A 107 10.23 -29.00 23.79
N THR A 108 8.93 -29.02 23.46
CA THR A 108 7.85 -29.90 23.96
C THR A 108 6.90 -29.39 25.08
N SER A 109 5.61 -29.45 24.71
CA SER A 109 4.52 -30.12 25.45
C SER A 109 3.51 -29.30 26.28
N SER A 110 2.23 -29.54 25.95
CA SER A 110 1.06 -29.72 26.84
C SER A 110 0.58 -28.49 27.63
N LEU A 111 -0.55 -27.84 27.30
CA LEU A 111 -1.94 -28.25 27.58
C LEU A 111 -2.08 -29.12 28.85
N TYR A 112 -2.43 -28.50 29.99
CA TYR A 112 -3.20 -28.99 31.17
C TYR A 112 -2.96 -27.93 32.29
N SER A 113 -3.90 -27.06 32.62
CA SER A 113 -4.98 -27.24 33.62
C SER A 113 -4.51 -27.72 35.00
N SER A 114 -4.25 -26.78 35.93
CA SER A 114 -4.73 -26.72 37.33
C SER A 114 -3.79 -25.85 38.21
N PRO A 115 -4.31 -25.04 39.17
CA PRO A 115 -3.48 -24.21 40.02
C PRO A 115 -3.10 -24.95 41.31
N LEU A 116 -1.81 -25.29 41.48
CA LEU A 116 -1.28 -25.67 42.79
C LEU A 116 -0.93 -24.41 43.59
N ARG A 117 -1.42 -24.38 44.82
CA ARG A 117 -1.35 -23.28 45.78
C ARG A 117 0.10 -23.11 46.25
N ASN A 118 0.73 -21.99 45.93
CA ASN A 118 2.10 -21.69 46.36
C ASN A 118 2.08 -21.26 47.85
N MET A 119 2.78 -22.01 48.71
CA MET A 119 2.75 -21.89 50.19
C MET A 119 4.04 -21.29 50.78
N ALA A 120 4.74 -20.42 50.05
CA ALA A 120 5.89 -19.70 50.57
C ALA A 120 5.49 -18.26 50.93
N LYS A 121 5.46 -17.94 52.23
CA LYS A 121 5.42 -16.56 52.73
C LYS A 121 6.82 -15.95 52.55
N SER A 122 6.96 -15.02 51.62
CA SER A 122 8.14 -14.16 51.47
C SER A 122 7.89 -12.82 52.20
N PRO A 123 8.89 -12.23 52.89
CA PRO A 123 8.72 -10.95 53.59
C PRO A 123 8.41 -9.82 52.62
N GLN A 124 7.50 -8.94 53.05
CA GLN A 124 6.95 -7.85 52.27
C GLN A 124 8.03 -6.89 51.76
N LEU A 125 8.31 -6.97 50.46
CA LEU A 125 8.93 -5.87 49.72
C LEU A 125 7.78 -4.94 49.31
N PHE A 126 7.88 -3.65 49.62
CA PHE A 126 6.87 -2.66 49.26
C PHE A 126 6.67 -2.64 47.75
N VAL A 127 5.65 -3.36 47.29
CA VAL A 127 5.14 -3.30 45.93
C VAL A 127 4.47 -1.94 45.80
N LEU A 128 5.11 -1.05 45.04
CA LEU A 128 4.44 0.11 44.48
C LEU A 128 3.19 -0.41 43.76
N LYS A 129 2.05 0.02 44.29
CA LYS A 129 0.72 -0.28 43.76
C LYS A 129 0.68 0.23 42.32
N ASP A 130 0.79 -0.67 41.35
CA ASP A 130 0.46 -0.37 39.96
C ASP A 130 -1.04 -0.07 39.90
N HIS A 131 -1.37 1.21 40.08
CA HIS A 131 -2.65 1.74 39.70
C HIS A 131 -2.76 1.67 38.20
N ASN A 132 -3.48 0.64 37.75
CA ASN A 132 -4.40 0.63 36.62
C ASN A 132 -4.47 2.00 35.94
N ARG A 133 -3.63 2.22 34.92
CA ARG A 133 -3.70 3.41 34.05
C ARG A 133 -4.96 3.30 33.22
N ASN A 134 -6.09 3.64 33.84
CA ASN A 134 -7.22 4.16 33.12
C ASN A 134 -6.71 5.35 32.31
N LYS A 135 -6.97 5.28 31.01
CA LYS A 135 -6.87 6.32 29.98
C LYS A 135 -7.30 7.67 30.59
N THR A 136 -6.35 8.45 31.10
CA THR A 136 -6.56 9.88 31.34
C THR A 136 -6.30 10.54 30.01
N ASP A 137 -7.35 11.11 29.42
CA ASP A 137 -7.24 11.99 28.27
C ASP A 137 -6.24 13.09 28.63
N ASP A 138 -5.05 13.03 28.02
CA ASP A 138 -4.03 14.06 28.14
C ASP A 138 -4.47 15.28 27.32
N THR A 139 -5.51 15.98 27.81
CA THR A 139 -6.02 17.24 27.28
C THR A 139 -4.89 18.26 27.14
N PHE A 140 -3.89 18.20 28.02
CA PHE A 140 -2.71 19.04 27.95
C PHE A 140 -1.74 18.64 26.83
N SER A 141 -1.48 17.35 26.59
CA SER A 141 -0.61 16.94 25.48
C SER A 141 -1.24 17.25 24.13
N ASN A 142 -2.55 17.08 24.02
CA ASN A 142 -3.28 17.40 22.80
C ASN A 142 -3.31 18.91 22.57
N ALA A 143 -3.51 19.73 23.61
CA ALA A 143 -3.44 21.20 23.51
C ALA A 143 -2.03 21.70 23.17
N VAL A 144 -0.97 21.14 23.77
CA VAL A 144 0.42 21.49 23.45
C VAL A 144 0.78 21.07 22.03
N LYS A 145 0.31 19.90 21.57
CA LYS A 145 0.48 19.46 20.17
C LYS A 145 -0.24 20.39 19.19
N GLU A 146 -1.46 20.82 19.52
CA GLU A 146 -2.24 21.73 18.69
C GLU A 146 -1.60 23.12 18.61
N GLU A 147 -1.11 23.66 19.73
CA GLU A 147 -0.33 24.90 19.75
C GLU A 147 1.00 24.79 19.00
N PHE A 148 1.70 23.66 19.12
CA PHE A 148 2.93 23.42 18.37
C PHE A 148 2.65 23.32 16.86
N ASN A 149 1.58 22.62 16.45
CA ASN A 149 1.14 22.55 15.06
C ASN A 149 0.76 23.93 14.52
N ASN A 150 0.05 24.75 15.32
CA ASN A 150 -0.29 26.13 14.97
C ASN A 150 0.97 27.01 14.86
N PHE A 151 1.97 26.79 15.71
CA PHE A 151 3.25 27.51 15.67
C PHE A 151 4.10 27.10 14.46
N ILE A 152 4.17 25.80 14.15
CA ILE A 152 4.80 25.27 12.93
C ILE A 152 4.09 25.83 11.69
N GLN A 153 2.76 25.87 11.68
CA GLN A 153 1.99 26.45 10.58
C GLN A 153 2.31 27.93 10.38
N ARG A 154 2.46 28.72 11.46
CA ARG A 154 2.89 30.12 11.40
C ARG A 154 4.35 30.30 10.97
N LEU A 155 5.23 29.37 11.34
CA LEU A 155 6.63 29.36 10.91
C LEU A 155 6.76 29.02 9.42
N CYS A 156 6.02 28.00 8.95
CA CYS A 156 6.00 27.58 7.54
C CYS A 156 5.38 28.64 6.61
N GLN A 157 4.56 29.55 7.13
CA GLN A 157 4.03 30.71 6.38
C GLN A 157 5.08 31.80 6.09
N LYS A 158 6.26 31.77 6.75
CA LYS A 158 7.34 32.72 6.45
C LYS A 158 8.09 32.31 5.17
N PRO A 159 8.33 33.24 4.22
CA PRO A 159 8.83 32.93 2.87
C PRO A 159 10.25 32.33 2.81
N GLY A 160 11.03 32.38 3.90
CA GLY A 160 12.36 31.75 3.97
C GLY A 160 12.34 30.32 4.53
N ILE A 161 11.34 29.96 5.34
CA ILE A 161 11.24 28.65 5.99
C ILE A 161 10.55 27.67 5.04
N SER A 162 9.55 28.13 4.28
CA SER A 162 8.95 27.37 3.17
C SER A 162 9.93 26.98 2.07
N TYR A 163 11.06 27.68 1.93
CA TYR A 163 12.12 27.30 1.00
C TYR A 163 12.81 26.00 1.45
N PHE A 164 13.26 25.94 2.70
CA PHE A 164 13.91 24.74 3.26
C PHE A 164 12.96 23.53 3.37
N PHE A 165 11.72 23.75 3.82
CA PHE A 165 10.74 22.65 3.94
C PHE A 165 10.11 22.28 2.58
N GLY A 166 9.97 23.24 1.66
CA GLY A 166 9.55 22.98 0.28
C GLY A 166 10.56 22.11 -0.47
N GLU A 167 11.85 22.33 -0.27
CA GLU A 167 12.92 21.50 -0.84
C GLU A 167 12.86 20.04 -0.35
N LEU A 168 12.52 19.83 0.93
CA LEU A 168 12.38 18.50 1.50
C LEU A 168 11.16 17.75 0.93
N THR A 169 10.02 18.42 0.80
CA THR A 169 8.80 17.82 0.22
C THR A 169 8.97 17.49 -1.28
N ASP A 170 9.65 18.36 -2.03
CA ASP A 170 10.00 18.11 -3.44
C ASP A 170 10.95 16.90 -3.60
N THR A 171 11.93 16.77 -2.70
CA THR A 171 12.86 15.63 -2.69
C THR A 171 12.17 14.31 -2.36
N ARG A 172 11.27 14.33 -1.37
CA ARG A 172 10.46 13.14 -0.99
C ARG A 172 9.54 12.69 -2.13
N LEU A 173 8.87 13.63 -2.79
CA LEU A 173 8.04 13.34 -3.96
C LEU A 173 8.85 12.75 -5.10
N LYS A 174 10.03 13.31 -5.38
CA LYS A 174 10.95 12.80 -6.39
C LYS A 174 11.34 11.35 -6.08
N PHE A 175 11.74 11.06 -4.85
CA PHE A 175 12.09 9.70 -4.43
C PHE A 175 10.90 8.72 -4.58
N LEU A 176 9.71 9.13 -4.16
CA LEU A 176 8.49 8.33 -4.29
C LEU A 176 8.18 8.00 -5.75
N LEU A 177 8.31 8.98 -6.65
CA LEU A 177 8.08 8.78 -8.07
C LEU A 177 9.13 7.86 -8.69
N ILE A 178 10.41 8.03 -8.37
CA ILE A 178 11.50 7.13 -8.81
C ILE A 178 11.22 5.67 -8.45
N GLN A 179 10.56 5.44 -7.31
CA GLN A 179 10.19 4.11 -6.83
C GLN A 179 8.80 3.62 -7.28
N SER A 180 8.12 4.34 -8.19
CA SER A 180 6.77 3.98 -8.65
C SER A 180 6.74 2.86 -9.69
N GLN A 181 7.89 2.38 -10.19
CA GLN A 181 7.93 1.34 -11.23
C GLN A 181 7.21 0.03 -10.83
N PRO A 182 7.33 -0.51 -9.61
CA PRO A 182 6.56 -1.68 -9.20
C PRO A 182 5.07 -1.39 -9.15
N LEU A 183 4.67 -0.18 -8.75
CA LEU A 183 3.26 0.23 -8.73
C LEU A 183 2.67 0.23 -10.16
N ILE A 184 3.42 0.73 -11.15
CA ILE A 184 3.03 0.68 -12.58
C ILE A 184 2.74 -0.78 -12.98
N TRP A 185 3.69 -1.68 -12.72
CA TRP A 185 3.54 -3.09 -13.07
C TRP A 185 2.40 -3.78 -12.29
N THR A 186 2.20 -3.44 -11.02
CA THR A 186 1.08 -3.93 -10.21
C THR A 186 -0.26 -3.49 -10.78
N CYS A 187 -0.42 -2.21 -11.14
CA CYS A 187 -1.66 -1.71 -11.75
C CYS A 187 -1.96 -2.41 -13.08
N GLU A 188 -0.95 -2.53 -13.96
CA GLU A 188 -1.10 -3.20 -15.26
C GLU A 188 -1.40 -4.69 -15.12
N GLY A 189 -0.72 -5.35 -14.19
CA GLY A 189 -0.92 -6.76 -13.89
C GLY A 189 -2.31 -7.04 -13.34
N LEU A 190 -2.72 -6.27 -12.32
CA LEU A 190 -4.04 -6.38 -11.70
C LEU A 190 -5.15 -6.13 -12.73
N ALA A 191 -5.07 -5.05 -13.51
CA ALA A 191 -6.08 -4.75 -14.53
C ALA A 191 -6.14 -5.81 -15.63
N THR A 192 -5.02 -6.46 -15.94
CA THR A 192 -4.99 -7.55 -16.92
C THR A 192 -5.65 -8.81 -16.38
N ILE A 193 -5.40 -9.18 -15.12
CA ILE A 193 -6.08 -10.32 -14.47
C ILE A 193 -7.57 -10.06 -14.35
N VAL A 194 -7.96 -8.85 -13.94
CA VAL A 194 -9.36 -8.43 -13.85
C VAL A 194 -10.04 -8.48 -15.22
N ALA A 195 -9.39 -8.03 -16.28
CA ALA A 195 -9.97 -8.14 -17.63
C ALA A 195 -10.05 -9.60 -18.13
N ALA A 196 -9.08 -10.44 -17.77
CA ALA A 196 -9.08 -11.86 -18.13
C ALA A 196 -10.18 -12.65 -17.38
N SER A 197 -10.54 -12.22 -16.17
CA SER A 197 -11.53 -12.92 -15.34
C SER A 197 -12.89 -13.02 -16.02
N LEU A 198 -13.29 -12.06 -16.87
CA LEU A 198 -14.56 -12.14 -17.60
C LEU A 198 -14.70 -13.42 -18.45
N LYS A 199 -13.58 -13.99 -18.91
CA LYS A 199 -13.56 -15.24 -19.71
C LYS A 199 -13.05 -16.44 -18.93
N GLU A 200 -12.13 -16.23 -18.00
CA GLU A 200 -11.37 -17.29 -17.34
C GLU A 200 -11.90 -17.63 -15.92
N ASP A 201 -12.58 -16.70 -15.24
CA ASP A 201 -13.11 -16.89 -13.88
C ASP A 201 -14.49 -17.55 -13.90
N LYS A 202 -14.52 -18.85 -13.58
CA LYS A 202 -15.75 -19.67 -13.55
C LYS A 202 -16.64 -19.38 -12.34
N TYR A 203 -16.10 -18.78 -11.29
CA TYR A 203 -16.77 -18.63 -10.00
C TYR A 203 -17.24 -17.20 -9.76
N GLY A 204 -16.83 -16.24 -10.61
CA GLY A 204 -17.20 -14.84 -10.47
C GLY A 204 -16.57 -14.14 -9.26
N ILE A 205 -15.49 -14.70 -8.73
CA ILE A 205 -14.75 -14.19 -7.56
C ILE A 205 -14.28 -12.76 -7.82
N VAL A 206 -13.73 -12.50 -9.00
CA VAL A 206 -13.16 -11.18 -9.31
C VAL A 206 -14.26 -10.12 -9.44
N GLN A 207 -15.46 -10.52 -9.83
CA GLN A 207 -16.58 -9.61 -10.02
C GLN A 207 -17.09 -9.03 -8.69
N SER A 208 -17.01 -9.78 -7.60
CA SER A 208 -17.40 -9.27 -6.27
C SER A 208 -16.46 -8.17 -5.78
N ASP A 209 -15.16 -8.25 -6.10
CA ASP A 209 -14.15 -7.28 -5.67
C ASP A 209 -13.88 -6.18 -6.71
N LEU A 210 -14.52 -6.25 -7.88
CA LEU A 210 -14.36 -5.29 -8.96
C LEU A 210 -14.63 -3.83 -8.55
N PRO A 211 -15.69 -3.52 -7.76
CA PRO A 211 -15.91 -2.15 -7.27
C PRO A 211 -14.73 -1.61 -6.47
N ALA A 212 -14.13 -2.44 -5.60
CA ALA A 212 -13.02 -2.04 -4.75
C ALA A 212 -11.76 -1.72 -5.57
N VAL A 213 -11.47 -2.55 -6.58
CA VAL A 213 -10.33 -2.33 -7.49
C VAL A 213 -10.49 -1.03 -8.29
N ILE A 214 -11.68 -0.81 -8.88
CA ILE A 214 -11.97 0.39 -9.66
C ILE A 214 -11.84 1.64 -8.80
N THR A 215 -12.40 1.61 -7.60
CA THR A 215 -12.32 2.70 -6.61
C THR A 215 -10.88 3.07 -6.28
N ALA A 216 -10.04 2.07 -5.99
CA ALA A 216 -8.63 2.30 -5.65
C ALA A 216 -7.83 2.91 -6.82
N LEU A 217 -8.06 2.46 -8.05
CA LEU A 217 -7.41 3.00 -9.25
C LEU A 217 -7.85 4.43 -9.57
N ILE A 218 -9.14 4.76 -9.39
CA ILE A 218 -9.65 6.14 -9.58
C ILE A 218 -9.11 7.07 -8.51
N ASN A 219 -9.09 6.65 -7.25
CA ASN A 219 -8.50 7.43 -6.15
C ASN A 219 -7.02 7.71 -6.42
N LEU A 220 -6.27 6.72 -6.91
CA LEU A 220 -4.88 6.90 -7.31
C LEU A 220 -4.74 7.90 -8.47
N LYS A 221 -5.57 7.79 -9.52
CA LYS A 221 -5.58 8.74 -10.64
C LYS A 221 -5.85 10.17 -10.15
N GLN A 222 -6.90 10.38 -9.36
CA GLN A 222 -7.28 11.71 -8.88
C GLN A 222 -6.16 12.34 -8.04
N LYS A 223 -5.52 11.56 -7.16
CA LYS A 223 -4.39 12.04 -6.35
C LYS A 223 -3.18 12.39 -7.21
N LEU A 224 -2.90 11.63 -8.27
CA LEU A 224 -1.83 11.93 -9.22
C LEU A 224 -2.13 13.16 -10.09
N ASP A 225 -3.38 13.34 -10.50
CA ASP A 225 -3.82 14.50 -11.31
C ASP A 225 -3.72 15.81 -10.50
N LYS A 226 -4.00 15.77 -9.19
CA LYS A 226 -3.78 16.92 -8.28
C LYS A 226 -2.32 17.40 -8.29
N LEU A 227 -1.36 16.50 -8.49
CA LEU A 227 0.04 16.89 -8.59
C LEU A 227 0.32 17.71 -9.86
N ILE A 228 -0.51 17.60 -10.93
CA ILE A 228 -0.23 18.19 -12.27
C ILE A 228 -0.70 19.63 -12.33
N LYS A 229 -1.81 19.95 -11.65
CA LYS A 229 -2.46 21.26 -11.76
C LYS A 229 -1.49 22.39 -11.38
N PRO A 230 -0.98 23.16 -12.37
CA PRO A 230 -0.04 24.23 -12.12
C PRO A 230 -0.80 25.36 -11.43
N GLY A 231 -0.52 25.60 -10.15
CA GLY A 231 -1.14 26.68 -9.37
C GLY A 231 -1.57 26.30 -7.95
N LEU A 232 -1.70 25.01 -7.62
CA LEU A 232 -2.07 24.57 -6.26
C LEU A 232 -0.87 24.28 -5.35
N VAL A 233 0.31 24.00 -5.91
CA VAL A 233 1.54 23.79 -5.14
C VAL A 233 2.71 24.47 -5.87
N PRO A 234 3.44 25.42 -5.24
CA PRO A 234 4.58 26.09 -5.86
C PRO A 234 5.82 25.17 -5.90
N ARG A 235 5.77 24.10 -6.70
CA ARG A 235 6.91 23.16 -6.88
C ARG A 235 7.80 23.59 -8.04
N LYS A 236 8.45 24.75 -7.91
CA LYS A 236 9.33 25.30 -8.97
C LYS A 236 10.55 24.41 -9.26
N HIS A 237 11.01 23.60 -8.31
CA HIS A 237 12.20 22.76 -8.46
C HIS A 237 11.91 21.36 -9.03
N PHE A 238 10.70 20.81 -8.82
CA PHE A 238 10.28 19.54 -9.43
C PHE A 238 10.28 19.58 -10.98
N VAL A 239 10.15 20.77 -11.57
CA VAL A 239 10.07 20.99 -13.02
C VAL A 239 11.38 20.70 -13.75
N ASN A 240 12.53 20.66 -13.07
CA ASN A 240 13.84 20.50 -13.71
C ASN A 240 14.36 19.06 -13.82
N ASP A 241 13.69 18.06 -13.23
CA ASP A 241 14.11 16.66 -13.34
C ASP A 241 13.31 15.92 -14.42
N GLY A 242 13.90 15.82 -15.62
CA GLY A 242 13.30 15.13 -16.76
C GLY A 242 12.99 13.65 -16.49
N PHE A 243 13.70 12.97 -15.59
CA PHE A 243 13.43 11.56 -15.27
C PHE A 243 12.19 11.40 -14.39
N ALA A 244 12.09 12.21 -13.32
CA ALA A 244 10.93 12.19 -12.43
C ALA A 244 9.64 12.58 -13.18
N LEU A 245 9.72 13.54 -14.10
CA LEU A 245 8.61 13.92 -14.97
C LEU A 245 8.17 12.79 -15.90
N ARG A 246 9.13 12.10 -16.56
CA ARG A 246 8.84 10.96 -17.43
C ARG A 246 8.16 9.83 -16.67
N LEU A 247 8.71 9.45 -15.51
CA LEU A 247 8.17 8.34 -14.73
C LEU A 247 6.79 8.65 -14.16
N ARG A 248 6.57 9.91 -13.78
CA ARG A 248 5.26 10.40 -13.39
C ARG A 248 4.24 10.34 -14.52
N SER A 249 4.58 10.83 -15.71
CA SER A 249 3.70 10.73 -16.88
C SER A 249 3.42 9.26 -17.22
N ALA A 250 4.45 8.40 -17.16
CA ALA A 250 4.29 6.96 -17.37
C ALA A 250 3.34 6.32 -16.35
N LEU A 251 3.42 6.70 -15.06
CA LEU A 251 2.52 6.23 -14.03
C LEU A 251 1.07 6.62 -14.32
N ILE A 252 0.83 7.88 -14.68
CA ILE A 252 -0.52 8.38 -14.99
C ILE A 252 -1.08 7.67 -16.22
N SER A 253 -0.31 7.56 -17.30
CA SER A 253 -0.72 6.83 -18.50
C SER A 253 -1.00 5.36 -18.21
N SER A 254 -0.21 4.72 -17.35
CA SER A 254 -0.40 3.32 -16.95
C SER A 254 -1.68 3.11 -16.15
N VAL A 255 -1.97 3.99 -15.18
CA VAL A 255 -3.23 3.93 -14.40
C VAL A 255 -4.43 4.17 -15.31
N LYS A 256 -4.38 5.18 -16.21
CA LYS A 256 -5.44 5.42 -17.20
C LYS A 256 -5.66 4.21 -18.09
N ARG A 257 -4.59 3.62 -18.64
CA ARG A 257 -4.67 2.43 -19.49
C ARG A 257 -5.26 1.24 -18.75
N SER A 258 -4.90 1.06 -17.48
CA SER A 258 -5.43 0.01 -16.60
C SER A 258 -6.93 0.18 -16.38
N LEU A 259 -7.38 1.41 -16.10
CA LEU A 259 -8.80 1.76 -15.98
C LEU A 259 -9.55 1.53 -17.29
N TYR A 260 -9.04 2.03 -18.42
CA TYR A 260 -9.61 1.80 -19.74
C TYR A 260 -9.79 0.32 -20.04
N LYS A 261 -8.79 -0.50 -19.75
CA LYS A 261 -8.84 -1.94 -19.97
C LYS A 261 -9.98 -2.59 -19.19
N ILE A 262 -10.13 -2.26 -17.90
CA ILE A 262 -11.21 -2.78 -17.07
C ILE A 262 -12.57 -2.28 -17.58
N VAL A 263 -12.72 -0.96 -17.73
CA VAL A 263 -13.98 -0.31 -18.12
C VAL A 263 -14.49 -0.80 -19.47
N ILE A 264 -13.62 -0.94 -20.48
CA ILE A 264 -14.00 -1.44 -21.80
C ILE A 264 -14.42 -2.92 -21.72
N THR A 265 -13.67 -3.73 -20.96
CA THR A 265 -13.95 -5.17 -20.81
C THR A 265 -15.30 -5.41 -20.15
N PHE A 266 -15.62 -4.66 -19.09
CA PHE A 266 -16.87 -4.76 -18.35
C PHE A 266 -17.96 -3.77 -18.80
N SER A 267 -17.77 -3.08 -19.93
CA SER A 267 -18.65 -2.01 -20.42
C SER A 267 -20.13 -2.40 -20.48
N LYS A 268 -20.42 -3.65 -20.88
CA LYS A 268 -21.78 -4.19 -20.98
C LYS A 268 -22.48 -4.36 -19.63
N PHE A 269 -21.69 -4.60 -18.58
CA PHE A 269 -22.16 -4.91 -17.22
C PHE A 269 -21.94 -3.73 -16.27
N ILE A 270 -21.45 -2.59 -16.76
CA ILE A 270 -20.97 -1.50 -15.89
C ILE A 270 -22.08 -0.85 -15.07
N HIS A 271 -23.32 -0.93 -15.53
CA HIS A 271 -24.50 -0.43 -14.83
C HIS A 271 -24.96 -1.36 -13.69
N GLU A 272 -24.52 -2.62 -13.68
CA GLU A 272 -24.87 -3.62 -12.67
C GLU A 272 -23.84 -3.67 -11.52
N ILE A 273 -22.67 -3.05 -11.72
CA ILE A 273 -21.62 -2.99 -10.71
C ILE A 273 -22.02 -1.93 -9.66
N PRO A 274 -22.06 -2.28 -8.36
CA PRO A 274 -22.38 -1.34 -7.30
C PRO A 274 -21.21 -0.37 -7.09
N LEU A 275 -21.23 0.75 -7.82
CA LEU A 275 -20.25 1.82 -7.71
C LEU A 275 -20.88 3.04 -7.03
N GLU A 276 -20.08 3.74 -6.23
CA GLU A 276 -20.47 5.03 -5.68
C GLU A 276 -20.67 6.06 -6.80
N HIS A 277 -21.61 7.00 -6.59
CA HIS A 277 -22.02 7.95 -7.64
C HIS A 277 -20.86 8.80 -8.17
N GLU A 278 -19.94 9.23 -7.30
CA GLU A 278 -18.76 10.00 -7.71
C GLU A 278 -17.81 9.21 -8.62
N ILE A 279 -17.65 7.92 -8.31
CA ILE A 279 -16.81 6.98 -9.05
C ILE A 279 -17.45 6.67 -10.40
N GLN A 280 -18.77 6.51 -10.43
CA GLN A 280 -19.54 6.31 -11.65
C GLN A 280 -19.39 7.49 -12.61
N MET A 281 -19.41 8.73 -12.09
CA MET A 281 -19.14 9.95 -12.85
C MET A 281 -17.70 9.99 -13.37
N ALA A 282 -16.72 9.61 -12.55
CA ALA A 282 -15.31 9.57 -12.94
C ALA A 282 -15.00 8.53 -14.03
N ILE A 283 -15.83 7.49 -14.19
CA ILE A 283 -15.70 6.46 -15.22
C ILE A 283 -16.30 6.88 -16.57
N GLN A 284 -17.29 7.80 -16.59
CA GLN A 284 -17.96 8.21 -17.83
C GLN A 284 -16.98 8.63 -18.95
N PRO A 285 -15.93 9.44 -18.70
CA PRO A 285 -14.95 9.79 -19.73
C PRO A 285 -14.21 8.58 -20.34
N PHE A 286 -14.03 7.52 -19.55
CA PHE A 286 -13.41 6.27 -19.99
C PHE A 286 -14.36 5.44 -20.87
N LEU A 287 -15.66 5.44 -20.58
CA LEU A 287 -16.66 4.78 -21.42
C LEU A 287 -16.79 5.44 -22.80
N PHE A 288 -16.68 6.76 -22.87
CA PHE A 288 -16.77 7.52 -24.12
C PHE A 288 -15.43 7.67 -24.86
N CYS A 289 -14.36 7.01 -24.42
CA CYS A 289 -13.02 7.13 -25.00
C CYS A 289 -12.52 8.60 -25.11
N LYS A 290 -12.84 9.44 -24.13
CA LYS A 290 -12.50 10.88 -24.14
C LYS A 290 -11.16 11.25 -23.50
N GLU A 291 -10.49 10.34 -22.80
CA GLU A 291 -9.17 10.53 -22.15
C GLU A 291 -8.04 9.72 -22.81
N CYS A 292 -7.97 9.69 -24.15
CA CYS A 292 -6.84 9.11 -24.89
C CYS A 292 -5.51 9.82 -24.61
#